data_AF-A0A9D4KS80-F1
#
_entry.id   AF-A0A9D4KS80-F1
#
_cell.length_a   1.000
_cell.length_b   1.000
_cell.length_c   1.000
_cell.angle_alpha   90.00
_cell.angle_beta   90.00
_cell.angle_gamma   90.00
#
_symmetry.space_group_name_H-M   'P 1'
#
loop_
_entity.id
_entity.type
_entity.pdbx_description
1 polymer ?
#
loop_
_entity_poly.entity_id
_entity_poly.type
_entity_poly.pdbx_seq_one_letter_code
_entity_poly.pdbx_strand_id
1 'polypeptide(L)'
;MYLPIRAQLHKNTLNLYYSIIQTPGTVEYKVAKTLLAMILPTDHSFFSSIRRLHTYNLPTAYQLFESPPSKDVWKAKLNSAVDQHTIATWWEEIQEKPSLRYINTDVLSVGKTHHLYTYVRPNRIDILRAETKAKLLTGTYILQANMLTLISQVLHPMLTKI
;
A
#
# COMPACT_ATOMS: atom_id res chain seq x y z
N MET A 1 11.32 8.67 1.24
CA MET A 1 10.33 7.77 1.89
C MET A 1 9.62 7.02 0.79
N TYR A 2 9.83 5.71 0.67
CA TYR A 2 9.23 4.93 -0.42
C TYR A 2 7.88 4.37 0.04
N LEU A 3 6.82 4.82 -0.59
CA LEU A 3 5.47 4.28 -0.45
C LEU A 3 5.24 3.14 -1.44
N PRO A 4 4.22 2.29 -1.22
CA PRO A 4 3.69 1.44 -2.27
C PRO A 4 3.41 2.22 -3.55
N ILE A 5 3.67 1.59 -4.70
CA ILE A 5 3.46 2.20 -6.02
C ILE A 5 2.04 2.78 -6.16
N ARG A 6 1.03 2.08 -5.65
CA ARG A 6 -0.37 2.55 -5.66
C ARG A 6 -0.56 3.84 -4.86
N ALA A 7 -0.02 3.92 -3.65
CA ALA A 7 -0.09 5.12 -2.82
C ALA A 7 0.67 6.30 -3.47
N GLN A 8 1.81 6.03 -4.12
CA GLN A 8 2.55 7.04 -4.87
C GLN A 8 1.75 7.56 -6.08
N LEU A 9 1.10 6.68 -6.83
CA LEU A 9 0.21 7.06 -7.94
C LEU A 9 -0.92 7.95 -7.43
N HIS A 10 -1.57 7.59 -6.31
CA HIS A 10 -2.62 8.40 -5.73
C HIS A 10 -2.12 9.79 -5.32
N LYS A 11 -0.96 9.88 -4.63
CA LYS A 11 -0.36 11.17 -4.28
C LYS A 11 -0.08 12.01 -5.52
N ASN A 12 0.47 11.42 -6.58
CA ASN A 12 0.78 12.13 -7.83
C ASN A 12 -0.50 12.64 -8.52
N THR A 13 -1.52 11.79 -8.63
CA THR A 13 -2.84 12.13 -9.19
C THR A 13 -3.51 13.27 -8.42
N LEU A 14 -3.53 13.19 -7.08
CA LEU A 14 -4.14 14.21 -6.23
C LEU A 14 -3.35 15.53 -6.24
N ASN A 15 -2.01 15.47 -6.29
CA ASN A 15 -1.18 16.66 -6.46
C ASN A 15 -1.34 17.32 -7.83
N LEU A 16 -1.50 16.52 -8.90
CA LEU A 16 -1.77 17.05 -10.23
C LEU A 16 -3.12 17.79 -10.25
N TYR A 17 -4.17 17.17 -9.71
CA TYR A 17 -5.47 17.81 -9.57
C TYR A 17 -5.38 19.11 -8.76
N TYR A 18 -4.67 19.09 -7.63
CA TYR A 18 -4.43 20.27 -6.83
C TYR A 18 -3.72 21.41 -7.60
N SER A 19 -2.76 21.07 -8.47
CA SER A 19 -2.08 22.06 -9.31
C SER A 19 -3.01 22.71 -10.34
N ILE A 20 -3.98 21.95 -10.87
CA ILE A 20 -4.97 22.46 -11.81
C ILE A 20 -5.90 23.46 -11.12
N ILE A 21 -6.41 23.13 -9.93
CA ILE A 21 -7.36 23.99 -9.20
C ILE A 21 -6.72 25.27 -8.64
N GLN A 22 -5.41 25.26 -8.38
CA GLN A 22 -4.66 26.42 -7.90
C GLN A 22 -4.49 27.53 -8.95
N THR A 23 -4.79 27.24 -10.22
CA THR A 23 -4.56 28.19 -11.33
C THR A 23 -5.91 28.61 -11.94
N PRO A 24 -6.70 29.45 -11.25
CA PRO A 24 -8.02 29.83 -11.74
C PRO A 24 -7.91 30.59 -13.07
N GLY A 25 -8.86 30.34 -13.97
CA GLY A 25 -8.97 31.02 -15.26
C GLY A 25 -8.33 30.29 -16.44
N THR A 26 -7.50 29.26 -16.19
CA THR A 26 -6.93 28.43 -17.27
C THR A 26 -7.98 27.52 -17.92
N VAL A 27 -7.67 27.00 -19.10
CA VAL A 27 -8.54 26.05 -19.81
C VAL A 27 -8.67 24.76 -18.99
N GLU A 28 -7.57 24.31 -18.40
CA GLU A 28 -7.49 23.12 -17.55
C GLU A 28 -8.41 23.26 -16.33
N TYR A 29 -8.45 24.44 -15.69
CA TYR A 29 -9.34 24.72 -14.57
C TYR A 29 -10.81 24.59 -14.97
N LYS A 30 -11.18 25.20 -16.10
CA LYS A 30 -12.56 25.16 -16.63
C LYS A 30 -12.98 23.73 -16.99
N VAL A 31 -12.10 23.01 -17.71
CA VAL A 31 -12.32 21.61 -18.10
C VAL A 31 -12.45 20.72 -16.86
N ALA A 32 -11.57 20.89 -15.87
CA ALA A 32 -11.62 20.13 -14.63
C ALA A 32 -12.94 20.35 -13.87
N LYS A 33 -13.41 21.60 -13.78
CA LYS A 33 -14.70 21.91 -13.14
C LYS A 33 -15.87 21.25 -13.86
N THR A 34 -15.91 21.31 -15.19
CA THR A 34 -16.96 20.69 -16.00
C THR A 34 -16.94 19.17 -15.89
N LEU A 35 -15.77 18.54 -16.02
CA LEU A 35 -15.63 17.08 -15.94
C LEU A 35 -16.00 16.56 -14.55
N LEU A 36 -15.66 17.29 -13.49
CA LEU A 36 -16.06 16.92 -12.13
C LEU A 36 -17.59 16.85 -11.97
N ALA A 37 -18.31 17.76 -12.63
CA ALA A 37 -19.77 17.81 -12.63
C ALA A 37 -20.44 16.70 -13.46
N MET A 38 -19.77 16.26 -14.54
CA MET A 38 -20.33 15.30 -15.48
C MET A 38 -20.06 13.83 -15.13
N ILE A 39 -19.04 13.57 -14.31
CA ILE A 39 -18.58 12.20 -14.07
C ILE A 39 -19.56 11.36 -13.26
N LEU A 40 -19.75 10.13 -13.72
CA LEU A 40 -20.54 9.12 -13.02
C LEU A 40 -19.65 8.30 -12.08
N PRO A 41 -20.22 7.71 -11.01
CA PRO A 41 -19.46 6.87 -10.08
C PRO A 41 -18.78 5.65 -10.73
N THR A 42 -19.30 5.20 -11.86
CA THR A 42 -18.82 4.02 -12.59
C THR A 42 -17.67 4.32 -13.56
N ASP A 43 -17.33 5.59 -13.80
CA ASP A 43 -16.36 5.94 -14.82
C ASP A 43 -14.93 5.60 -14.39
N HIS A 44 -14.11 5.12 -15.32
CA HIS A 44 -12.68 4.87 -15.12
C HIS A 44 -11.83 6.02 -15.66
N SER A 45 -11.98 7.21 -15.09
CA SER A 45 -11.28 8.43 -15.53
C SER A 45 -10.31 8.96 -14.46
N PHE A 46 -9.43 9.88 -14.86
CA PHE A 46 -8.56 10.61 -13.93
C PHE A 46 -9.37 11.23 -12.78
N PHE A 47 -10.49 11.86 -13.10
CA PHE A 47 -11.36 12.55 -12.15
C PHE A 47 -12.19 11.58 -11.29
N SER A 48 -12.50 10.37 -11.77
CA SER A 48 -13.07 9.35 -10.88
C SER A 48 -12.07 8.90 -9.82
N SER A 49 -10.77 8.91 -10.14
CA SER A 49 -9.71 8.69 -9.15
C SER A 49 -9.63 9.79 -8.10
N ILE A 50 -10.05 11.03 -8.42
CA ILE A 50 -10.12 12.15 -7.45
C ILE A 50 -11.22 11.93 -6.41
N ARG A 51 -12.27 11.15 -6.71
CA ARG A 51 -13.28 10.79 -5.70
C ARG A 51 -12.72 9.97 -4.54
N ARG A 52 -11.54 9.37 -4.71
CA ARG A 52 -10.80 8.69 -3.63
C ARG A 52 -10.33 9.65 -2.53
N LEU A 53 -10.46 10.97 -2.68
CA LEU A 53 -10.27 11.94 -1.60
C LEU A 53 -11.08 11.57 -0.35
N HIS A 54 -12.30 11.07 -0.53
CA HIS A 54 -13.14 10.61 0.57
C HIS A 54 -12.51 9.43 1.32
N THR A 55 -11.86 8.50 0.62
CA THR A 55 -11.18 7.35 1.22
C THR A 55 -10.08 7.78 2.18
N TYR A 56 -9.46 8.94 1.95
CA TYR A 56 -8.41 9.50 2.80
C TYR A 56 -8.93 10.50 3.84
N ASN A 57 -10.25 10.64 4.02
CA ASN A 57 -10.85 11.71 4.84
C ASN A 57 -10.34 13.13 4.45
N LEU A 58 -10.05 13.34 3.16
CA LEU A 58 -9.67 14.63 2.63
C LEU A 58 -10.91 15.41 2.17
N PRO A 59 -10.84 16.76 2.07
CA PRO A 59 -11.93 17.56 1.54
C PRO A 59 -12.35 17.08 0.16
N THR A 60 -13.64 17.19 -0.15
CA THR A 60 -14.15 16.77 -1.47
C THR A 60 -13.53 17.64 -2.56
N ALA A 61 -13.53 17.13 -3.79
CA ALA A 61 -13.03 17.88 -4.94
C ALA A 61 -13.72 19.25 -5.10
N TYR A 62 -15.03 19.33 -4.85
CA TYR A 62 -15.78 20.59 -4.87
C TYR A 62 -15.34 21.57 -3.78
N GLN A 63 -15.15 21.08 -2.55
CA GLN A 63 -14.65 21.92 -1.45
C GLN A 63 -13.25 22.47 -1.76
N LEU A 64 -12.39 21.67 -2.40
CA LEU A 64 -11.06 22.12 -2.83
C LEU A 64 -11.13 23.18 -3.93
N PHE A 65 -12.13 23.13 -4.82
CA PHE A 65 -12.36 24.18 -5.82
C PHE A 65 -12.81 25.50 -5.19
N GLU A 66 -13.67 25.45 -4.17
CA GLU A 66 -14.21 26.65 -3.52
C GLU A 66 -13.20 27.33 -2.59
N SER A 67 -12.45 26.52 -1.84
CA SER A 67 -11.48 27.02 -0.85
C SER A 67 -10.22 26.14 -0.88
N PRO A 68 -9.33 26.34 -1.87
CA PRO A 68 -8.10 25.58 -1.94
C PRO A 68 -7.17 26.00 -0.78
N PRO A 69 -6.64 25.06 0.03
CA PRO A 69 -5.65 25.37 1.04
C PRO A 69 -4.34 25.88 0.40
N SER A 70 -3.38 26.35 1.21
CA SER A 70 -2.04 26.65 0.68
C SER A 70 -1.30 25.36 0.27
N LYS A 71 -0.33 25.49 -0.65
CA LYS A 71 0.42 24.35 -1.22
C LYS A 71 1.09 23.49 -0.15
N ASP A 72 1.69 24.12 0.86
CA ASP A 72 2.39 23.42 1.94
C ASP A 72 1.41 22.69 2.86
N VAL A 73 0.28 23.34 3.20
CA VAL A 73 -0.79 22.74 4.01
C VAL A 73 -1.40 21.54 3.26
N TRP A 74 -1.66 21.68 1.97
CA TRP A 74 -2.15 20.58 1.13
C TRP A 74 -1.18 19.40 1.14
N LYS A 75 0.09 19.66 0.85
CA LYS A 75 1.11 18.62 0.78
C LYS A 75 1.26 17.88 2.10
N ALA A 76 1.25 18.60 3.22
CA ALA A 76 1.29 18.02 4.56
C ALA A 76 0.05 17.13 4.84
N LYS A 77 -1.15 17.66 4.60
CA LYS A 77 -2.42 16.91 4.79
C LYS A 77 -2.50 15.67 3.91
N LEU A 78 -2.21 15.81 2.62
CA LEU A 78 -2.22 14.71 1.66
C LEU A 78 -1.22 13.61 2.04
N ASN A 79 -0.01 14.00 2.43
CA ASN A 79 1.00 13.03 2.86
C ASN A 79 0.54 12.27 4.09
N SER A 80 0.12 12.98 5.13
CA SER A 80 -0.37 12.37 6.37
C SER A 80 -1.54 11.42 6.11
N ALA A 81 -2.54 11.85 5.33
CA ALA A 81 -3.75 11.07 5.08
C ALA A 81 -3.49 9.79 4.29
N VAL A 82 -2.67 9.87 3.22
CA VAL A 82 -2.30 8.69 2.43
C VAL A 82 -1.42 7.74 3.22
N ASP A 83 -0.49 8.26 4.04
CA ASP A 83 0.38 7.43 4.86
C ASP A 83 -0.44 6.69 5.93
N GLN A 84 -1.34 7.39 6.62
CA GLN A 84 -2.26 6.80 7.61
C GLN A 84 -3.15 5.72 6.99
N HIS A 85 -3.78 6.00 5.84
CA HIS A 85 -4.58 5.00 5.13
C HIS A 85 -3.74 3.78 4.74
N THR A 86 -2.53 3.99 4.22
CA THR A 86 -1.64 2.89 3.82
C THR A 86 -1.29 2.01 5.01
N ILE A 87 -1.00 2.62 6.17
CA ILE A 87 -0.74 1.90 7.42
C ILE A 87 -1.98 1.10 7.82
N ALA A 88 -3.16 1.72 7.83
CA ALA A 88 -4.40 1.06 8.20
C ALA A 88 -4.68 -0.17 7.32
N THR A 89 -4.58 -0.03 5.99
CA THR A 89 -4.75 -1.14 5.05
C THR A 89 -3.73 -2.26 5.29
N TRP A 90 -2.46 -1.93 5.56
CA TRP A 90 -1.46 -2.94 5.89
C TRP A 90 -1.78 -3.68 7.19
N TRP A 91 -2.26 -2.97 8.20
CA TRP A 91 -2.68 -3.58 9.46
C TRP A 91 -3.85 -4.53 9.25
N GLU A 92 -4.87 -4.13 8.51
CA GLU A 92 -6.00 -4.99 8.13
C GLU A 92 -5.51 -6.25 7.41
N GLU A 93 -4.64 -6.10 6.40
CA GLU A 93 -4.08 -7.24 5.67
C GLU A 93 -3.25 -8.19 6.55
N ILE A 94 -2.55 -7.67 7.57
CA ILE A 94 -1.77 -8.48 8.52
C ILE A 94 -2.71 -9.28 9.43
N GLN A 95 -3.82 -8.67 9.87
CA GLN A 95 -4.81 -9.36 10.71
C GLN A 95 -5.58 -10.44 9.93
N GLU A 96 -5.86 -10.20 8.65
CA GLU A 96 -6.58 -11.14 7.79
C GLU A 96 -5.75 -12.36 7.37
N LYS A 97 -4.42 -12.24 7.31
CA LYS A 97 -3.52 -13.27 6.76
C LYS A 97 -2.81 -14.04 7.88
N PRO A 98 -3.15 -15.32 8.15
CA PRO A 98 -2.52 -16.12 9.20
C PRO A 98 -1.01 -16.27 9.04
N SER A 99 -0.52 -16.22 7.80
CA SER A 99 0.90 -16.31 7.48
C SER A 99 1.68 -15.12 8.05
N LEU A 100 1.06 -13.94 8.19
CA LEU A 100 1.70 -12.73 8.71
C LEU A 100 1.66 -12.61 10.24
N ARG A 101 1.14 -13.62 10.96
CA ARG A 101 0.95 -13.61 12.43
C ARG A 101 2.23 -13.31 13.22
N TYR A 102 3.40 -13.63 12.70
CA TYR A 102 4.69 -13.45 13.39
C TYR A 102 5.40 -12.15 13.02
N ILE A 103 4.81 -11.32 12.16
CA ILE A 103 5.37 -10.02 11.84
C ILE A 103 5.15 -9.09 13.03
N ASN A 104 6.25 -8.58 13.60
CA ASN A 104 6.18 -7.51 14.57
C ASN A 104 5.83 -6.20 13.84
N THR A 105 4.64 -5.71 14.06
CA THR A 105 4.11 -4.49 13.45
C THR A 105 4.58 -3.22 14.12
N ASP A 106 5.07 -3.26 15.37
CA ASP A 106 5.55 -2.09 16.11
C ASP A 106 6.81 -1.48 15.50
N VAL A 107 7.62 -2.32 14.85
CA VAL A 107 8.83 -1.91 14.12
C VAL A 107 8.55 -1.49 12.67
N LEU A 108 7.31 -1.69 12.18
CA LEU A 108 6.93 -1.28 10.83
C LEU A 108 6.52 0.19 10.83
N SER A 109 7.28 1.01 10.11
CA SER A 109 6.91 2.39 9.81
C SER A 109 7.07 2.66 8.33
N VAL A 110 6.15 3.44 7.77
CA VAL A 110 6.15 3.75 6.35
C VAL A 110 7.49 4.37 5.95
N GLY A 111 8.04 3.87 4.86
CA GLY A 111 9.31 4.33 4.30
C GLY A 111 10.55 4.11 5.15
N LYS A 112 10.46 3.39 6.28
CA LYS A 112 11.62 2.75 6.90
C LYS A 112 11.77 1.35 6.37
N THR A 113 12.99 1.00 6.01
CA THR A 113 13.34 -0.36 5.61
C THR A 113 13.28 -1.27 6.84
N HIS A 114 12.60 -2.41 6.73
CA HIS A 114 12.56 -3.40 7.80
C HIS A 114 13.98 -3.88 8.17
N HIS A 115 14.24 -4.15 9.46
CA HIS A 115 15.58 -4.49 9.96
C HIS A 115 16.23 -5.70 9.26
N LEU A 116 15.39 -6.59 8.73
CA LEU A 116 15.82 -7.73 7.91
C LEU A 116 16.66 -7.31 6.69
N TYR A 117 16.38 -6.14 6.12
CA TYR A 117 17.03 -5.62 4.92
C TYR A 117 18.14 -4.59 5.24
N THR A 118 18.34 -4.19 6.49
CA THR A 118 19.32 -3.15 6.88
C THR A 118 20.75 -3.51 6.51
N TYR A 119 21.11 -4.80 6.56
CA TYR A 119 22.48 -5.29 6.30
C TYR A 119 22.61 -6.02 4.96
N VAL A 120 21.61 -5.94 4.09
CA VAL A 120 21.60 -6.65 2.80
C VAL A 120 22.41 -5.84 1.79
N ARG A 121 23.52 -6.41 1.33
CA ARG A 121 24.32 -5.82 0.24
C ARG A 121 23.64 -6.08 -1.10
N PRO A 122 23.92 -5.28 -2.15
CA PRO A 122 23.40 -5.49 -3.50
C PRO A 122 24.08 -6.68 -4.21
N ASN A 123 24.20 -7.81 -3.53
CA ASN A 123 24.70 -9.08 -4.05
C ASN A 123 23.53 -10.07 -4.11
N ARG A 124 23.44 -10.82 -5.21
CA ARG A 124 22.43 -11.87 -5.42
C ARG A 124 22.31 -12.81 -4.21
N ILE A 125 23.42 -13.24 -3.62
CA ILE A 125 23.41 -14.18 -2.49
C ILE A 125 22.72 -13.57 -1.26
N ASP A 126 23.04 -12.31 -0.94
CA ASP A 126 22.47 -11.63 0.23
C ASP A 126 20.98 -11.32 0.03
N ILE A 127 20.58 -10.97 -1.20
CA ILE A 127 19.18 -10.77 -1.58
C ILE A 127 18.38 -12.06 -1.38
N LEU A 128 18.87 -13.21 -1.87
CA LEU A 128 18.20 -14.50 -1.71
C LEU A 128 18.10 -14.94 -0.24
N ARG A 129 19.13 -14.67 0.57
CA ARG A 129 19.10 -14.92 2.02
C ARG A 129 18.06 -14.06 2.71
N ALA A 130 17.98 -12.78 2.36
CA ALA A 130 16.97 -11.86 2.89
C ALA A 130 15.55 -12.32 2.49
N GLU A 131 15.35 -12.68 1.23
CA GLU A 131 14.07 -13.23 0.75
C GLU A 131 13.66 -14.47 1.53
N THR A 132 14.59 -15.40 1.78
CA THR A 132 14.31 -16.61 2.57
C THR A 132 13.92 -16.26 4.01
N LYS A 133 14.65 -15.34 4.66
CA LYS A 133 14.31 -14.85 6.00
C LYS A 133 12.93 -14.18 6.02
N ALA A 134 12.60 -13.42 4.98
CA ALA A 134 11.30 -12.76 4.88
C ALA A 134 10.18 -13.80 4.75
N LYS A 135 10.35 -14.82 3.89
CA LYS A 135 9.39 -15.93 3.75
C LYS A 135 9.20 -16.70 5.05
N LEU A 136 10.26 -16.92 5.83
CA LEU A 136 10.20 -17.55 7.14
C LEU A 136 9.38 -16.69 8.13
N LEU A 137 9.64 -15.39 8.20
CA LEU A 137 8.88 -14.47 9.05
C LEU A 137 7.40 -14.38 8.66
N THR A 138 7.11 -14.39 7.36
CA THR A 138 5.75 -14.32 6.84
C THR A 138 5.08 -15.68 6.78
N GLY A 139 5.64 -16.75 7.36
CA GLY A 139 5.05 -18.09 7.35
C GLY A 139 4.74 -18.66 5.95
N THR A 140 5.29 -18.07 4.88
CA THR A 140 5.11 -18.51 3.48
C THR A 140 6.20 -19.47 3.06
N TYR A 141 7.23 -19.61 3.88
CA TYR A 141 8.19 -20.69 3.75
C TYR A 141 7.57 -21.95 4.34
N ILE A 142 7.15 -22.88 3.48
CA ILE A 142 6.82 -24.24 3.88
C ILE A 142 8.15 -24.88 4.26
N LEU A 143 8.54 -24.77 5.54
CA LEU A 143 9.54 -25.67 6.09
C LEU A 143 9.03 -27.09 5.80
N GLN A 144 9.90 -27.94 5.26
CA GLN A 144 9.65 -29.36 5.01
C GLN A 144 9.29 -30.17 6.28
N ALA A 145 8.87 -29.53 7.37
CA ALA A 145 8.29 -30.14 8.55
C ALA A 145 7.07 -31.01 8.18
N ASN A 146 6.24 -30.60 7.21
CA ASN A 146 5.16 -31.45 6.69
C ASN A 146 5.66 -32.67 5.90
N MET A 147 6.90 -32.66 5.40
CA MET A 147 7.48 -33.82 4.72
C MET A 147 7.73 -34.93 5.73
N LEU A 148 8.24 -34.62 6.93
CA LEU A 148 8.42 -35.60 8.01
C LEU A 148 7.08 -36.10 8.55
N THR A 149 6.05 -35.25 8.65
CA THR A 149 4.71 -35.68 9.06
C THR A 149 4.07 -36.60 8.03
N LEU A 150 4.17 -36.29 6.72
CA LEU A 150 3.69 -37.17 5.65
C LEU A 150 4.47 -38.49 5.60
N ILE A 151 5.80 -38.43 5.75
CA ILE A 151 6.68 -39.62 5.81
C ILE A 151 6.30 -40.48 7.01
N SER A 152 6.00 -39.90 8.19
CA SER A 152 5.54 -40.64 9.36
C SER A 152 4.15 -41.26 9.16
N GLN A 153 3.21 -40.56 8.53
CA GLN A 153 1.86 -41.08 8.29
C GLN A 153 1.81 -42.16 7.19
N VAL A 154 2.73 -42.11 6.22
CA VAL A 154 2.78 -43.06 5.10
C VAL A 154 3.67 -44.27 5.41
N LEU A 155 4.79 -44.12 6.13
CA LEU A 155 5.71 -45.24 6.45
C LEU A 155 5.28 -46.04 7.70
N HIS A 156 4.62 -45.42 8.68
CA HIS A 156 4.22 -46.12 9.90
C HIS A 156 3.23 -47.30 9.69
N PRO A 157 2.26 -47.26 8.76
CA PRO A 157 1.43 -48.43 8.46
C PRO A 157 2.10 -49.50 7.57
N MET A 158 3.23 -49.18 6.92
CA MET A 158 3.98 -50.16 6.10
C MET A 158 4.94 -51.01 6.93
N LEU A 159 5.46 -50.50 8.05
CA LEU A 159 6.40 -51.23 8.91
C LEU A 159 5.70 -52.15 9.94
N THR A 160 4.39 -52.01 10.14
CA THR A 160 3.61 -52.86 11.06
C THR A 160 2.96 -54.08 10.40
N LYS A 161 3.28 -54.37 9.13
CA LYS A 161 2.72 -55.50 8.36
C LYS A 161 3.77 -56.58 7.99
N ILE A 162 4.89 -56.63 8.71
CA ILE A 162 5.89 -57.72 8.65
C ILE A 162 5.89 -58.40 10.01
#